data_AF-A0A3M1B760-F1
#
_entry.id   AF-A0A3M1B760-F1
#
_cell.length_a   1.000
_cell.length_b   1.000
_cell.length_c   1.000
_cell.angle_alpha   90.00
_cell.angle_beta   90.00
_cell.angle_gamma   90.00
#
_symmetry.space_group_name_H-M   'P 1'
#
loop_
_entity.id
_entity.type
_entity.pdbx_description
1 polymer ?
#
loop_
_entity_poly.entity_id
_entity_poly.type
_entity_poly.pdbx_seq_one_letter_code
_entity_poly.pdbx_strand_id
1 'polypeptide(L)'
;MQPKLKMNRPSNYISHLLSNLRSFEKAALAYVAFTGLLALVMKHHTDHGVRIFLYHLLMIAGILTIPNLLTGKSGLVRVFKDWYIFILFPILFKELTFLSRALFGYYLEPILIASDRQLLTLFGHFSGPFWQSWLVTELMALAYASYYFIVPGVGIYIYRKWPFEEYEFYLFKFCATMFIFYMLFILIPVRGPHHSA
;
A
#
# COMPACT_ATOMS: atom_id res chain seq x y z
N MET A 1 8.43 58.60 3.74
CA MET A 1 8.53 57.32 4.47
C MET A 1 8.05 56.22 3.53
N GLN A 2 8.96 55.53 2.83
CA GLN A 2 8.60 54.48 1.87
C GLN A 2 8.31 53.17 2.62
N PRO A 3 7.21 52.46 2.33
CA PRO A 3 6.93 51.18 2.95
C PRO A 3 7.98 50.17 2.50
N LYS A 4 8.72 49.62 3.46
CA LYS A 4 9.61 48.48 3.24
C LYS A 4 8.78 47.33 2.68
N LEU A 5 8.94 47.04 1.39
CA LEU A 5 8.55 45.79 0.77
C LEU A 5 9.16 44.65 1.60
N LYS A 6 8.31 43.98 2.41
CA LYS A 6 8.66 42.72 3.04
C LYS A 6 8.93 41.73 1.91
N MET A 7 10.20 41.54 1.56
CA MET A 7 10.62 40.40 0.76
C MET A 7 10.18 39.14 1.51
N ASN A 8 9.10 38.53 1.04
CA ASN A 8 8.73 37.18 1.43
C ASN A 8 9.95 36.31 1.19
N ARG A 9 10.54 35.79 2.27
CA ARG A 9 11.62 34.81 2.17
C ARG A 9 11.17 33.73 1.19
N PRO A 10 12.05 33.23 0.31
CA PRO A 10 11.71 32.09 -0.51
C PRO A 10 11.26 30.98 0.42
N SER A 11 9.96 30.70 0.42
CA SER A 11 9.39 29.52 1.06
C SER A 11 10.24 28.36 0.61
N ASN A 12 10.81 27.61 1.57
CA ASN A 12 11.65 26.46 1.28
C ASN A 12 10.91 25.58 0.25
N TYR A 13 11.54 25.31 -0.89
CA TYR A 13 10.87 24.61 -2.00
C TYR A 13 10.27 23.28 -1.53
N ILE A 14 10.95 22.61 -0.59
CA ILE A 14 10.48 21.38 0.05
C ILE A 14 9.20 21.61 0.86
N SER A 15 9.10 22.70 1.63
CA SER A 15 7.87 22.98 2.39
C SER A 15 6.69 23.25 1.47
N HIS A 16 6.92 23.87 0.31
CA HIS A 16 5.89 24.07 -0.70
C HIS A 16 5.44 22.73 -1.33
N LEU A 17 6.37 21.82 -1.65
CA LEU A 17 6.01 20.50 -2.17
C LEU A 17 5.15 19.72 -1.15
N LEU A 18 5.54 19.73 0.12
CA LEU A 18 4.86 19.01 1.21
C LEU A 18 3.50 19.63 1.55
N SER A 19 3.35 20.95 1.48
CA SER A 19 2.07 21.61 1.76
C SER A 19 1.00 21.26 0.73
N ASN A 20 1.40 20.93 -0.49
CA ASN A 20 0.48 20.57 -1.58
C ASN A 20 0.06 19.09 -1.57
N LEU A 21 0.63 18.28 -0.68
CA LEU A 21 0.22 16.88 -0.53
C LEU A 21 -1.07 16.76 0.26
N ARG A 22 -1.94 15.88 -0.21
CA ARG A 22 -3.15 15.43 0.48
C ARG A 22 -2.85 14.47 1.62
N SER A 23 -3.84 14.22 2.46
CA SER A 23 -3.68 13.42 3.67
C SER A 23 -3.22 11.98 3.37
N PHE A 24 -3.79 11.36 2.34
CA PHE A 24 -3.40 10.02 1.91
C PHE A 24 -2.01 9.97 1.26
N GLU A 25 -1.59 11.02 0.56
CA GLU A 25 -0.26 11.12 -0.05
C GLU A 25 0.82 11.27 1.02
N LYS A 26 0.54 12.01 2.10
CA LYS A 26 1.41 12.09 3.28
C LYS A 26 1.57 10.74 3.96
N ALA A 27 0.46 9.99 4.11
CA ALA A 27 0.51 8.64 4.67
C ALA A 27 1.36 7.70 3.80
N ALA A 28 1.19 7.77 2.47
CA ALA A 28 1.98 6.98 1.53
C ALA A 28 3.47 7.38 1.57
N LEU A 29 3.76 8.68 1.61
CA LEU A 29 5.12 9.19 1.72
C LEU A 29 5.79 8.69 3.00
N ALA A 30 5.09 8.73 4.13
CA ALA A 30 5.61 8.23 5.41
C ALA A 30 5.87 6.72 5.36
N TYR A 31 4.93 5.94 4.82
CA TYR A 31 5.08 4.50 4.64
C TYR A 31 6.29 4.16 3.76
N VAL A 32 6.37 4.76 2.55
CA VAL A 32 7.45 4.52 1.58
C VAL A 32 8.80 5.00 2.14
N ALA A 33 8.84 6.14 2.83
CA ALA A 33 10.08 6.58 3.49
C ALA A 33 10.55 5.57 4.54
N PHE A 34 9.63 5.09 5.38
CA PHE A 34 9.94 4.10 6.41
C PHE A 34 10.41 2.77 5.82
N THR A 35 9.66 2.18 4.87
CA THR A 35 10.04 0.89 4.25
C THR A 35 11.32 1.00 3.42
N GLY A 36 11.55 2.13 2.77
CA GLY A 36 12.81 2.42 2.08
C GLY A 36 13.99 2.44 3.05
N LEU A 37 13.87 3.15 4.18
CA LEU A 37 14.91 3.15 5.22
C LEU A 37 15.14 1.75 5.79
N LEU A 38 14.06 1.00 6.02
CA LEU A 38 14.13 -0.39 6.46
C LEU A 38 14.93 -1.23 5.46
N ALA A 39 14.63 -1.14 4.15
CA ALA A 39 15.37 -1.84 3.11
C ALA A 39 16.87 -1.50 3.10
N LEU A 40 17.23 -0.24 3.39
CA LEU A 40 18.62 0.21 3.45
C LEU A 40 19.37 -0.37 4.65
N VAL A 41 18.76 -0.40 5.84
CA VAL A 41 19.32 -1.04 7.04
C VAL A 41 19.60 -2.52 6.78
N MET A 42 18.76 -3.13 5.96
CA MET A 42 18.76 -4.56 5.70
C MET A 42 19.56 -4.97 4.47
N LYS A 43 20.27 -4.03 3.83
CA LYS A 43 21.08 -4.28 2.63
C LYS A 43 22.12 -5.40 2.78
N HIS A 44 22.56 -5.69 4.01
CA HIS A 44 23.54 -6.75 4.27
C HIS A 44 22.93 -8.15 4.27
N HIS A 45 21.60 -8.26 4.41
CA HIS A 45 20.90 -9.54 4.43
C HIS A 45 20.35 -9.96 3.06
N THR A 46 20.32 -9.03 2.09
CA THR A 46 19.81 -9.31 0.74
C THR A 46 20.55 -8.49 -0.32
N ASP A 47 20.90 -9.12 -1.45
CA ASP A 47 21.50 -8.44 -2.61
C ASP A 47 20.56 -7.40 -3.26
N HIS A 48 19.30 -7.35 -2.84
CA HIS A 48 18.26 -6.52 -3.42
C HIS A 48 17.95 -5.25 -2.61
N GLY A 49 18.47 -5.08 -1.38
CA GLY A 49 18.12 -3.96 -0.51
C GLY A 49 18.36 -2.58 -1.13
N VAL A 50 19.49 -2.40 -1.83
CA VAL A 50 19.80 -1.15 -2.55
C VAL A 50 18.83 -0.91 -3.70
N ARG A 51 18.50 -1.95 -4.49
CA ARG A 51 17.54 -1.83 -5.60
C ARG A 51 16.15 -1.45 -5.11
N ILE A 52 15.70 -2.07 -4.01
CA ILE A 52 14.43 -1.72 -3.34
C ILE A 52 14.46 -0.26 -2.88
N PHE A 53 15.52 0.18 -2.21
CA PHE A 53 15.67 1.57 -1.78
C PHE A 53 15.61 2.57 -2.95
N LEU A 54 16.24 2.26 -4.09
CA LEU A 54 16.16 3.10 -5.29
C LEU A 54 14.72 3.19 -5.84
N TYR A 55 13.95 2.11 -5.81
CA TYR A 55 12.53 2.16 -6.17
C TYR A 55 11.73 3.05 -5.21
N HIS A 56 12.05 3.06 -3.90
CA HIS A 56 11.41 3.97 -2.95
C HIS A 56 11.74 5.42 -3.23
N LEU A 57 12.98 5.75 -3.59
CA LEU A 57 13.34 7.11 -4.00
C LEU A 57 12.53 7.55 -5.22
N LEU A 58 12.32 6.67 -6.20
CA LEU A 58 11.47 6.95 -7.35
C LEU A 58 10.00 7.18 -6.95
N MET A 59 9.45 6.36 -6.05
CA MET A 59 8.10 6.54 -5.54
C MET A 59 7.94 7.84 -4.75
N ILE A 60 8.90 8.16 -3.88
CA ILE A 60 8.94 9.43 -3.12
C ILE A 60 8.96 10.61 -4.10
N ALA A 61 9.83 10.56 -5.11
CA ALA A 61 9.87 11.59 -6.15
C ALA A 61 8.53 11.70 -6.87
N GLY A 62 7.88 10.59 -7.22
CA GLY A 62 6.54 10.56 -7.82
C GLY A 62 5.48 11.22 -6.93
N ILE A 63 5.40 10.83 -5.65
CA ILE A 63 4.44 11.38 -4.68
C ILE A 63 4.66 12.89 -4.48
N LEU A 64 5.91 13.35 -4.46
CA LEU A 64 6.21 14.77 -4.32
C LEU A 64 5.95 15.57 -5.60
N THR A 65 6.16 15.01 -6.78
CA THR A 65 6.10 15.75 -8.05
C THR A 65 4.74 15.72 -8.72
N ILE A 66 4.04 14.57 -8.74
CA ILE A 66 2.76 14.40 -9.45
C ILE A 66 1.71 15.42 -8.99
N PRO A 67 1.45 15.64 -7.68
CA PRO A 67 0.41 16.57 -7.25
C PRO A 67 0.72 18.00 -7.65
N ASN A 68 2.01 18.37 -7.63
CA ASN A 68 2.52 19.69 -7.95
C ASN A 68 2.49 19.98 -9.47
N LEU A 69 2.93 19.03 -10.29
CA LEU A 69 2.96 19.15 -11.76
C LEU A 69 1.56 19.17 -12.39
N LEU A 70 0.61 18.46 -11.76
CA LEU A 70 -0.75 18.33 -12.26
C LEU A 70 -1.73 19.34 -11.62
N THR A 71 -1.23 20.32 -10.86
CA THR A 71 -2.05 21.40 -10.29
C THR A 71 -2.71 22.22 -11.41
N GLY A 72 -4.00 22.53 -11.24
CA GLY A 72 -4.78 23.32 -12.21
C GLY A 72 -5.13 22.59 -13.50
N LYS A 73 -4.75 21.32 -13.67
CA LYS A 73 -5.13 20.50 -14.83
C LYS A 73 -6.57 19.98 -14.68
N SER A 74 -7.24 19.79 -15.82
CA SER A 74 -8.64 19.35 -15.89
C SER A 74 -8.80 18.01 -16.64
N GLY A 75 -10.02 17.46 -16.64
CA GLY A 75 -10.35 16.23 -17.36
C GLY A 75 -9.61 14.99 -16.84
N LEU A 76 -9.15 14.15 -17.77
CA LEU A 76 -8.47 12.88 -17.45
C LEU A 76 -7.20 13.07 -16.59
N VAL A 77 -6.50 14.19 -16.75
CA VAL A 77 -5.29 14.49 -15.97
C VAL A 77 -5.62 14.68 -14.48
N ARG A 78 -6.75 15.32 -14.18
CA ARG A 78 -7.25 15.45 -12.80
C ARG A 78 -7.60 14.07 -12.23
N VAL A 79 -8.31 13.25 -13.01
CA VAL A 79 -8.65 11.88 -12.60
C VAL A 79 -7.37 11.08 -12.31
N PHE A 80 -6.36 11.13 -13.18
CA PHE A 80 -5.09 10.47 -12.90
C PHE A 80 -4.42 11.01 -11.63
N LYS A 81 -4.36 12.33 -11.45
CA LYS A 81 -3.83 12.96 -10.22
C LYS A 81 -4.56 12.48 -8.96
N ASP A 82 -5.85 12.18 -9.04
CA ASP A 82 -6.65 11.76 -7.89
C ASP A 82 -6.49 10.25 -7.61
N TRP A 83 -6.18 9.46 -8.63
CA TRP A 83 -6.18 7.99 -8.57
C TRP A 83 -4.79 7.32 -8.65
N TYR A 84 -3.71 8.05 -8.97
CA TYR A 84 -2.38 7.45 -9.18
C TYR A 84 -1.86 6.67 -7.96
N ILE A 85 -2.30 7.02 -6.75
CA ILE A 85 -1.86 6.36 -5.52
C ILE A 85 -2.19 4.86 -5.51
N PHE A 86 -3.26 4.44 -6.21
CA PHE A 86 -3.62 3.02 -6.30
C PHE A 86 -2.58 2.18 -7.04
N ILE A 87 -1.79 2.79 -7.92
CA ILE A 87 -0.70 2.11 -8.65
C ILE A 87 0.40 1.65 -7.67
N LEU A 88 0.57 2.34 -6.54
CA LEU A 88 1.57 1.97 -5.55
C LEU A 88 1.24 0.65 -4.85
N PHE A 89 -0.04 0.33 -4.60
CA PHE A 89 -0.42 -0.87 -3.84
C PHE A 89 0.10 -2.18 -4.42
N PRO A 90 -0.09 -2.54 -5.70
CA PRO A 90 0.42 -3.79 -6.23
C PRO A 90 1.96 -3.85 -6.21
N ILE A 91 2.64 -2.70 -6.31
CA ILE A 91 4.10 -2.63 -6.24
C ILE A 91 4.57 -2.89 -4.81
N LEU A 92 4.01 -2.17 -3.84
CA LEU A 92 4.31 -2.31 -2.41
C LEU A 92 3.93 -3.71 -1.88
N PHE A 93 2.82 -4.29 -2.37
CA PHE A 93 2.41 -5.63 -1.98
C PHE A 93 3.41 -6.70 -2.41
N LYS A 94 3.95 -6.62 -3.63
CA LYS A 94 4.99 -7.54 -4.11
C LYS A 94 6.27 -7.45 -3.28
N GLU A 95 6.54 -6.26 -2.73
CA GLU A 95 7.72 -6.02 -1.92
C GLU A 95 7.68 -6.68 -0.55
N LEU A 96 6.48 -6.86 0.03
CA LEU A 96 6.31 -7.38 1.40
C LEU A 96 7.09 -8.67 1.64
N THR A 97 7.07 -9.60 0.69
CA THR A 97 7.80 -10.88 0.77
C THR A 97 9.32 -10.67 0.89
N PHE A 98 9.87 -9.67 0.20
CA PHE A 98 11.30 -9.38 0.23
C PHE A 98 11.70 -8.74 1.57
N LEU A 99 10.95 -7.73 2.03
CA LEU A 99 11.20 -7.07 3.31
C LEU A 99 11.05 -8.04 4.49
N SER A 100 9.97 -8.82 4.50
CA SER A 100 9.71 -9.78 5.56
C SER A 100 10.78 -10.87 5.62
N ARG A 101 11.19 -11.42 4.46
CA ARG A 101 12.27 -12.41 4.40
C ARG A 101 13.60 -11.83 4.86
N ALA A 102 13.90 -10.58 4.50
CA ALA A 102 15.11 -9.93 4.96
C ALA A 102 15.15 -9.81 6.49
N LEU A 103 13.99 -9.67 7.15
CA LEU A 103 13.89 -9.34 8.59
C LEU A 103 14.11 -10.57 9.45
N PHE A 104 13.44 -11.65 9.10
CA PHE A 104 13.43 -12.85 9.94
C PHE A 104 14.38 -13.92 9.39
N GLY A 105 14.62 -13.98 8.08
CA GLY A 105 15.41 -15.05 7.45
C GLY A 105 14.72 -16.42 7.43
N TYR A 106 13.59 -16.58 8.13
CA TYR A 106 12.76 -17.79 8.18
C TYR A 106 11.29 -17.46 7.92
N TYR A 107 10.46 -18.50 7.74
CA TYR A 107 9.01 -18.38 7.58
C TYR A 107 8.29 -19.02 8.76
N LEU A 108 7.21 -18.38 9.21
CA LEU A 108 6.32 -18.89 10.25
C LEU A 108 5.32 -19.94 9.72
N GLU A 109 5.35 -20.25 8.42
CA GLU A 109 4.45 -21.23 7.79
C GLU A 109 4.35 -22.56 8.53
N PRO A 110 5.43 -23.22 8.98
CA PRO A 110 5.31 -24.49 9.69
C PRO A 110 4.50 -24.35 10.99
N ILE A 111 4.67 -23.24 11.71
CA ILE A 111 3.96 -22.96 12.96
C ILE A 111 2.49 -22.65 12.67
N LEU A 112 2.22 -21.85 11.63
CA LEU A 112 0.85 -21.51 11.24
C LEU A 112 0.09 -22.72 10.72
N ILE A 113 0.70 -23.55 9.88
CA ILE A 113 0.10 -24.81 9.39
C ILE A 113 -0.16 -25.77 10.54
N ALA A 114 0.78 -25.90 11.48
CA ALA A 114 0.58 -26.74 12.66
C ALA A 114 -0.57 -26.23 13.53
N SER A 115 -0.66 -24.91 13.73
CA SER A 115 -1.73 -24.26 14.50
C SER A 115 -3.09 -24.41 13.81
N ASP A 116 -3.15 -24.21 12.50
CA ASP A 116 -4.36 -24.39 11.70
C ASP A 116 -4.85 -25.84 11.75
N ARG A 117 -3.96 -26.82 11.59
CA ARG A 117 -4.30 -28.25 11.76
C ARG A 117 -4.86 -28.55 13.15
N GLN A 118 -4.29 -27.96 14.21
CA GLN A 118 -4.80 -28.13 15.56
C GLN A 118 -6.20 -27.51 15.72
N LEU A 119 -6.42 -26.30 15.23
CA LEU A 119 -7.74 -25.64 15.26
C LEU A 119 -8.77 -26.45 14.48
N LEU A 120 -8.44 -26.92 13.27
CA LEU A 120 -9.31 -27.75 12.45
C LEU A 120 -9.62 -29.11 13.11
N THR A 121 -8.69 -29.66 13.89
CA THR A 121 -8.99 -30.87 14.69
C THR A 121 -9.97 -30.60 15.83
N LEU A 122 -9.93 -29.39 16.44
CA LEU A 122 -10.83 -28.98 17.51
C LEU A 122 -12.25 -28.67 17.01
N PHE A 123 -12.38 -28.05 15.83
CA PHE A 123 -13.67 -27.63 15.27
C PHE A 123 -14.27 -28.62 14.25
N GLY A 124 -13.63 -29.75 14.03
CA GLY A 124 -13.98 -30.72 12.98
C GLY A 124 -13.27 -30.39 11.66
N HIS A 125 -12.75 -31.43 10.99
CA HIS A 125 -11.94 -31.26 9.78
C HIS A 125 -12.75 -30.57 8.67
N PHE A 126 -12.37 -29.36 8.27
CA PHE A 126 -12.86 -28.67 7.07
C PHE A 126 -12.30 -29.27 5.76
N SER A 127 -11.85 -30.53 5.78
CA SER A 127 -11.29 -31.24 4.62
C SER A 127 -12.29 -32.18 3.93
N GLY A 128 -13.59 -32.06 4.23
CA GLY A 128 -14.62 -32.87 3.60
C GLY A 128 -14.80 -32.57 2.11
N PRO A 129 -15.42 -33.48 1.32
CA PRO A 129 -15.62 -33.34 -0.12
C PRO A 129 -16.33 -32.04 -0.53
N PHE A 130 -17.14 -31.48 0.37
CA PHE A 130 -17.83 -30.20 0.16
C PHE A 130 -16.85 -29.02 0.00
N TRP A 131 -15.88 -28.89 0.92
CA TRP A 131 -14.91 -27.78 0.92
C TRP A 131 -13.87 -27.92 -0.20
N GLN A 132 -13.66 -29.14 -0.68
CA GLN A 132 -12.81 -29.45 -1.84
C GLN A 132 -13.59 -29.42 -3.16
N SER A 133 -14.89 -29.14 -3.14
CA SER A 133 -15.67 -29.08 -4.37
C SER A 133 -15.21 -27.90 -5.23
N TRP A 134 -15.20 -28.13 -6.55
CA TRP A 134 -14.89 -27.09 -7.53
C TRP A 134 -15.76 -25.85 -7.33
N LEU A 135 -17.06 -26.03 -7.10
CA LEU A 135 -18.00 -24.93 -6.90
C LEU A 135 -17.63 -24.05 -5.70
N VAL A 136 -17.27 -24.65 -4.55
CA VAL A 136 -16.86 -23.89 -3.37
C VAL A 136 -15.56 -23.14 -3.63
N THR A 137 -14.61 -23.77 -4.32
CA THR A 137 -13.34 -23.13 -4.68
C THR A 137 -13.54 -21.92 -5.59
N GLU A 138 -14.39 -22.04 -6.62
CA GLU A 138 -14.73 -20.93 -7.51
C GLU A 138 -15.48 -19.81 -6.79
N LEU A 139 -16.42 -20.13 -5.90
CA LEU A 139 -17.12 -19.12 -5.10
C LEU A 139 -16.17 -18.36 -4.17
N MET A 140 -15.20 -19.06 -3.56
CA MET A 140 -14.16 -18.42 -2.76
C MET A 140 -13.24 -17.55 -3.61
N ALA A 141 -12.84 -18.02 -4.80
CA ALA A 141 -12.05 -17.24 -5.74
C ALA A 141 -12.81 -15.99 -6.22
N LEU A 142 -14.11 -16.11 -6.53
CA LEU A 142 -14.97 -15.00 -6.90
C LEU A 142 -15.15 -14.00 -5.76
N ALA A 143 -15.38 -14.49 -4.54
CA ALA A 143 -15.46 -13.65 -3.34
C ALA A 143 -14.15 -12.89 -3.12
N TYR A 144 -12.99 -13.54 -3.30
CA TYR A 144 -11.69 -12.87 -3.24
C TYR A 144 -11.50 -11.87 -4.38
N ALA A 145 -11.88 -12.23 -5.60
CA ALA A 145 -11.78 -11.34 -6.76
C ALA A 145 -12.67 -10.09 -6.61
N SER A 146 -13.80 -10.21 -5.89
CA SER A 146 -14.72 -9.10 -5.66
C SER A 146 -14.05 -7.91 -4.97
N TYR A 147 -13.02 -8.12 -4.13
CA TYR A 147 -12.29 -7.03 -3.48
C TYR A 147 -11.63 -6.08 -4.47
N TYR A 148 -11.19 -6.57 -5.64
CA TYR A 148 -10.61 -5.74 -6.70
C TYR A 148 -11.64 -4.83 -7.38
N PHE A 149 -12.93 -5.13 -7.24
CA PHE A 149 -14.01 -4.32 -7.81
C PHE A 149 -14.70 -3.45 -6.76
N ILE A 150 -14.92 -3.98 -5.55
CA ILE A 150 -15.61 -3.27 -4.47
C ILE A 150 -14.83 -2.02 -4.07
N VAL A 151 -13.52 -2.13 -3.84
CA VAL A 151 -12.72 -0.98 -3.39
C VAL A 151 -12.68 0.13 -4.45
N PRO A 152 -12.25 -0.10 -5.70
CA PRO A 152 -12.28 0.94 -6.72
C PRO A 152 -13.71 1.41 -7.04
N GLY A 153 -14.68 0.50 -7.02
CA GLY A 153 -16.09 0.80 -7.28
C GLY A 153 -16.69 1.76 -6.25
N VAL A 154 -16.44 1.53 -4.96
CA VAL A 154 -16.83 2.46 -3.88
C VAL A 154 -16.10 3.78 -4.03
N GLY A 155 -14.80 3.76 -4.33
CA GLY A 155 -14.04 4.99 -4.59
C GLY A 155 -14.61 5.79 -5.77
N ILE A 156 -14.98 5.14 -6.88
CA ILE A 156 -15.58 5.77 -8.06
C ILE A 156 -16.95 6.35 -7.71
N TYR A 157 -17.76 5.60 -6.96
CA TYR A 157 -19.07 6.05 -6.51
C TYR A 157 -18.97 7.31 -5.65
N ILE A 158 -18.09 7.31 -4.63
CA ILE A 158 -17.86 8.47 -3.76
C ILE A 158 -17.33 9.64 -4.59
N TYR A 159 -16.31 9.41 -5.42
CA TYR A 159 -15.69 10.44 -6.28
C TYR A 159 -16.68 11.14 -7.22
N ARG A 160 -17.74 10.45 -7.67
CA ARG A 160 -18.75 11.01 -8.58
C ARG A 160 -19.96 11.63 -7.88
N LYS A 161 -20.29 11.19 -6.67
CA LYS A 161 -21.56 11.53 -6.01
C LYS A 161 -21.42 12.43 -4.81
N TRP A 162 -20.25 12.44 -4.16
CA TRP A 162 -20.03 13.12 -2.89
C TRP A 162 -19.05 14.28 -3.06
N PRO A 163 -19.02 15.22 -2.09
CA PRO A 163 -17.99 16.24 -2.02
C PRO A 163 -16.59 15.61 -2.04
N PHE A 164 -15.63 16.34 -2.59
CA PHE A 164 -14.27 15.82 -2.79
C PHE A 164 -13.56 15.50 -1.47
N GLU A 165 -13.94 16.18 -0.39
CA GLU A 165 -13.48 15.97 0.97
C GLU A 165 -13.80 14.55 1.46
N GLU A 166 -15.00 14.04 1.13
CA GLU A 166 -15.41 12.68 1.49
C GLU A 166 -14.60 11.63 0.72
N TYR A 167 -14.29 11.92 -0.54
CA TYR A 167 -13.38 11.09 -1.34
C TYR A 167 -11.97 11.07 -0.77
N GLU A 168 -11.42 12.24 -0.40
CA GLU A 168 -10.09 12.31 0.22
C GLU A 168 -10.05 11.55 1.55
N PHE A 169 -11.10 11.68 2.36
CA PHE A 169 -11.22 10.97 3.63
C PHE A 169 -11.32 9.45 3.45
N TYR A 170 -12.11 9.00 2.46
CA TYR A 170 -12.19 7.59 2.07
C TYR A 170 -10.81 7.06 1.65
N LEU A 171 -10.11 7.75 0.76
CA LEU A 171 -8.77 7.35 0.31
C LEU A 171 -7.78 7.31 1.46
N PHE A 172 -7.81 8.30 2.36
CA PHE A 172 -6.94 8.31 3.53
C PHE A 172 -7.16 7.09 4.40
N LYS A 173 -8.41 6.75 4.75
CA LYS A 173 -8.72 5.55 5.53
C LYS A 173 -8.27 4.28 4.82
N PHE A 174 -8.53 4.18 3.52
CA PHE A 174 -8.14 3.04 2.73
C PHE A 174 -6.61 2.86 2.70
N CYS A 175 -5.88 3.93 2.39
CA CYS A 175 -4.42 3.94 2.37
C CYS A 175 -3.84 3.59 3.75
N ALA A 176 -4.32 4.24 4.81
CA ALA A 176 -3.87 3.98 6.17
C ALA A 176 -4.09 2.52 6.58
N THR A 177 -5.27 1.97 6.28
CA THR A 177 -5.61 0.56 6.53
C THR A 177 -4.66 -0.37 5.79
N MET A 178 -4.46 -0.15 4.48
CA MET A 178 -3.54 -0.95 3.67
C MET A 178 -2.10 -0.89 4.20
N PHE A 179 -1.61 0.30 4.54
CA PHE A 179 -0.26 0.49 5.07
C PHE A 179 -0.06 -0.17 6.43
N ILE A 180 -1.06 -0.13 7.32
CA ILE A 180 -1.04 -0.84 8.60
C ILE A 180 -0.96 -2.36 8.34
N PHE A 181 -1.82 -2.90 7.47
CA PHE A 181 -1.77 -4.34 7.15
C PHE A 181 -0.45 -4.75 6.51
N TYR A 182 0.11 -3.93 5.62
CA TYR A 182 1.39 -4.19 5.01
C TYR A 182 2.52 -4.19 6.04
N MET A 183 2.51 -3.27 7.01
CA MET A 183 3.45 -3.31 8.14
C MET A 183 3.32 -4.60 8.95
N LEU A 184 2.09 -5.03 9.25
CA LEU A 184 1.86 -6.29 9.94
C LEU A 184 2.37 -7.48 9.13
N PHE A 185 2.15 -7.51 7.81
CA PHE A 185 2.64 -8.58 6.94
C PHE A 185 4.17 -8.58 6.81
N ILE A 186 4.82 -7.43 6.89
CA ILE A 186 6.28 -7.37 6.99
C ILE A 186 6.75 -8.08 8.26
N LEU A 187 6.04 -7.89 9.38
CA LEU A 187 6.37 -8.45 10.70
C LEU A 187 5.98 -9.93 10.87
N ILE A 188 5.15 -10.49 9.99
CA ILE A 188 4.70 -11.88 10.06
C ILE A 188 5.15 -12.60 8.77
N PRO A 189 6.33 -13.26 8.77
CA PRO A 189 6.90 -13.84 7.57
C PRO A 189 6.15 -15.10 7.15
N VAL A 190 5.21 -14.94 6.22
CA VAL A 190 4.39 -16.01 5.64
C VAL A 190 4.50 -15.93 4.13
N ARG A 191 4.63 -17.06 3.43
CA ARG A 191 4.53 -17.06 1.97
C ARG A 191 3.08 -17.37 1.57
N GLY A 192 2.75 -16.97 0.35
CA GLY A 192 1.49 -17.38 -0.25
C GLY A 192 1.44 -18.91 -0.46
N PRO A 193 0.24 -19.51 -0.46
CA PRO A 193 0.02 -20.96 -0.49
C PRO A 193 0.59 -21.70 -1.72
N HIS A 194 1.09 -20.98 -2.72
CA HIS A 194 1.69 -21.56 -3.92
C HIS A 194 3.14 -22.06 -3.72
N HIS A 195 3.76 -21.84 -2.56
CA HIS A 195 5.16 -22.21 -2.31
C HIS A 195 5.33 -23.34 -1.29
N SER A 196 4.23 -23.92 -0.81
CA SER A 196 4.22 -24.98 0.21
C SER A 196 4.00 -26.39 -0.36
N ALA A 197 4.39 -26.60 -1.62
CA ALA A 197 4.42 -27.93 -2.26
C ALA A 197 5.79 -28.59 -2.04
#